data_AF-A0A1V5QHQ5-F1
#
_entry.id   AF-A0A1V5QHQ5-F1
#
_cell.length_a   1.000
_cell.length_b   1.000
_cell.length_c   1.000
_cell.angle_alpha   90.00
_cell.angle_beta   90.00
_cell.angle_gamma   90.00
#
_symmetry.space_group_name_H-M   'P 1'
#
loop_
_entity.id
_entity.type
_entity.pdbx_description
1 polymer ?
#
loop_
_entity_poly.entity_id
_entity_poly.type
_entity_poly.pdbx_seq_one_letter_code
_entity_poly.pdbx_strand_id
1 'polypeptide(L)' 'MSKFFFWVGVAMLVDAAIDLWGLNFWQRLVPSVNVRKIALSEALIGLLLLTAYFVSRL' A
#
# COMPACT_ATOMS: atom_id res chain seq x y z
N MET A 1 -12.12 -17.03 -1.73
CA MET A 1 -11.99 -15.54 -1.77
C MET A 1 -11.82 -15.05 -3.20
N SER A 2 -12.46 -13.93 -3.56
CA SER A 2 -12.42 -13.34 -4.91
C SER A 2 -11.00 -12.90 -5.29
N LYS A 3 -10.61 -13.10 -6.56
CA LYS A 3 -9.37 -12.54 -7.16
C LYS A 3 -9.28 -11.01 -6.99
N PHE A 4 -10.41 -10.36 -6.72
CA PHE A 4 -10.50 -8.95 -6.38
C PHE A 4 -9.58 -8.54 -5.23
N PHE A 5 -9.61 -9.25 -4.08
CA PHE A 5 -8.79 -8.90 -2.92
C PHE A 5 -7.29 -8.99 -3.19
N PHE A 6 -6.89 -9.95 -4.02
CA PHE A 6 -5.51 -10.07 -4.46
C PHE A 6 -5.07 -8.84 -5.25
N TRP A 7 -5.84 -8.47 -6.28
CA TRP A 7 -5.50 -7.31 -7.12
C TRP A 7 -5.54 -5.99 -6.37
N VAL A 8 -6.48 -5.81 -5.43
CA VAL A 8 -6.50 -4.64 -4.55
C VAL A 8 -5.25 -4.60 -3.67
N GLY A 9 -4.86 -5.72 -3.06
CA GLY A 9 -3.64 -5.80 -2.25
C GLY A 9 -2.38 -5.47 -3.06
N VAL A 10 -2.27 -5.98 -4.28
CA VAL A 10 -1.17 -5.65 -5.20
C VAL A 10 -1.17 -4.17 -5.54
N ALA A 11 -2.32 -3.60 -5.90
CA ALA A 11 -2.43 -2.18 -6.26
C ALA A 11 -1.98 -1.27 -5.12
N MET A 12 -2.43 -1.55 -3.88
CA MET A 12 -2.01 -0.77 -2.70
C MET A 12 -0.51 -0.86 -2.42
N LEU A 13 0.11 -2.02 -2.66
CA LEU A 13 1.56 -2.16 -2.50
C LEU A 13 2.35 -1.39 -3.57
N VAL A 14 1.86 -1.39 -4.81
CA VAL A 14 2.47 -0.61 -5.89
C VAL A 14 2.36 0.88 -5.60
N ASP A 15 1.19 1.34 -5.16
CA ASP A 15 0.93 2.74 -4.80
C ASP A 15 1.86 3.19 -3.66
N ALA A 16 1.89 2.44 -2.56
CA ALA A 16 2.79 2.69 -1.44
C ALA A 16 4.27 2.71 -1.85
N ALA A 17 4.68 1.84 -2.79
CA ALA A 17 6.05 1.82 -3.28
C ALA A 17 6.40 3.09 -4.09
N ILE A 18 5.46 3.58 -4.92
CA ILE A 18 5.61 4.83 -5.67
C ILE A 18 5.69 6.01 -4.72
N ASP A 19 4.86 6.05 -3.67
CA ASP A 19 4.88 7.12 -2.67
C ASP A 19 6.17 7.15 -1.88
N LEU A 20 6.71 5.98 -1.48
CA LEU A 20 8.00 5.89 -0.80
C LEU A 20 9.16 6.26 -1.73
N TRP A 21 9.10 5.88 -3.00
CA TRP A 21 10.12 6.24 -3.99
C TRP A 21 10.14 7.75 -4.25
N GLY A 22 8.97 8.36 -4.38
CA GLY A 22 8.77 9.80 -4.56
C GLY A 22 8.72 10.61 -3.26
N LEU A 23 9.05 10.03 -2.10
CA LEU A 23 8.73 10.61 -0.79
C LEU A 23 9.15 12.07 -0.65
N ASN A 24 10.37 12.40 -1.07
CA ASN A 24 10.89 13.77 -0.97
C ASN A 24 10.12 14.76 -1.87
N PHE A 25 9.62 14.31 -3.02
CA PHE A 25 8.82 15.12 -3.93
C PHE A 25 7.40 15.32 -3.36
N TRP A 26 6.74 14.24 -2.96
CA TRP A 26 5.39 14.29 -2.40
C TRP A 26 5.32 15.05 -1.07
N GLN A 27 6.31 14.87 -0.19
CA GLN A 27 6.39 15.59 1.08
C GLN A 27 6.63 17.10 0.87
N ARG A 28 7.29 17.50 -0.21
CA ARG A 28 7.44 18.92 -0.59
C ARG A 28 6.17 19.50 -1.19
N LEU A 29 5.42 18.71 -1.96
CA LEU A 29 4.12 19.10 -2.52
C LEU A 29 3.06 19.28 -1.43
N VAL A 30 3.03 18.37 -0.46
CA VAL A 30 2.02 18.36 0.61
C VAL A 30 2.72 18.29 1.99
N PRO A 31 3.35 19.39 2.44
CA PRO A 31 4.17 19.38 3.65
C PRO A 31 3.38 19.22 4.95
N SER A 32 2.07 19.51 4.93
CA SER A 32 1.17 19.33 6.08
C SER A 32 0.84 17.87 6.37
N VAL A 33 1.09 16.97 5.42
CA VAL A 33 0.72 15.55 5.51
C VAL A 33 1.98 14.70 5.63
N ASN A 34 1.99 13.74 6.55
CA ASN A 34 3.10 12.80 6.68
C ASN A 34 2.96 11.68 5.63
N VAL A 35 3.46 11.94 4.42
CA VAL A 35 3.37 11.02 3.27
C VAL A 35 4.00 9.67 3.60
N ARG A 36 5.13 9.67 4.32
CA ARG A 36 5.80 8.44 4.76
C ARG A 36 4.86 7.55 5.58
N LYS A 37 4.13 8.14 6.52
CA LYS A 37 3.21 7.39 7.39
C LYS A 37 2.05 6.80 6.57
N ILE A 38 1.51 7.56 5.62
CA ILE A 38 0.43 7.10 4.74
C ILE A 38 0.88 5.92 3.90
N ALA A 39 2.00 6.07 3.18
CA ALA A 39 2.53 5.03 2.32
C ALA A 39 2.83 3.74 3.11
N LEU A 40 3.37 3.86 4.33
CA LEU A 40 3.59 2.69 5.20
C LEU A 40 2.28 2.03 5.66
N SER A 41 1.24 2.82 5.94
CA SER A 41 -0.10 2.30 6.27
C SER A 41 -0.74 1.58 5.08
N GLU A 42 -0.62 2.13 3.87
CA GLU A 42 -1.11 1.50 2.64
C GLU A 42 -0.37 0.20 2.34
N ALA A 43 0.95 0.18 2.50
CA ALA A 43 1.75 -1.02 2.37
C ALA A 43 1.31 -2.11 3.36
N LEU A 44 1.06 -1.74 4.62
CA LEU A 44 0.59 -2.67 5.64
C LEU A 44 -0.79 -3.25 5.28
N ILE A 45 -1.73 -2.42 4.84
CA ILE A 45 -3.07 -2.87 4.44
C ILE A 45 -2.97 -3.80 3.22
N GLY A 46 -2.15 -3.44 2.22
CA GLY A 46 -1.89 -4.28 1.05
C GLY A 46 -1.33 -5.65 1.43
N LEU A 47 -0.35 -5.69 2.34
CA LEU A 47 0.20 -6.94 2.88
C LEU A 47 -0.85 -7.78 3.61
N LEU A 48 -1.70 -7.16 4.44
CA LEU A 48 -2.77 -7.87 5.15
C LEU A 48 -3.78 -8.48 4.17
N LEU A 49 -4.16 -7.75 3.11
CA LEU A 49 -5.06 -8.26 2.08
C LEU A 49 -4.47 -9.46 1.33
N LEU A 50 -3.19 -9.39 0.95
CA LEU A 50 -2.50 -10.51 0.32
C LEU A 50 -2.36 -11.70 1.28
N THR A 51 -2.01 -11.44 2.54
CA THR A 51 -1.90 -12.47 3.58
C THR A 51 -3.24 -13.18 3.77
N ALA A 52 -4.33 -12.45 3.93
CA ALA A 52 -5.67 -13.00 4.06
C ALA A 52 -6.06 -13.85 2.82
N TYR A 53 -5.72 -13.38 1.62
CA TYR A 53 -5.97 -14.14 0.39
C TYR A 53 -5.22 -15.47 0.35
N PHE A 54 -3.92 -15.49 0.67
CA PHE A 54 -3.12 -16.72 0.67
C PHE A 54 -3.50 -17.67 1.81
N VAL A 55 -3.73 -17.15 3.02
CA VAL A 55 -4.18 -17.95 4.17
C VAL A 55 -5.53 -18.60 3.91
N SER A 56 -6.47 -17.89 3.27
CA SER A 56 -7.79 -18.46 2.93
C SER A 56 -7.78 -19.56 1.86
N ARG A 57 -6.62 -19.81 1.24
CA ARG A 57 -6.41 -20.80 0.17
C ARG A 57 -5.51 -21.97 0.58
N LEU A 58 -4.90 -21.88 1.76
CA LEU A 58 -4.24 -22.99 2.45
C LEU A 58 -5.32 -23.89 3.06
#